data_AF-A0A553UEV9-F1
#
_entry.id   AF-A0A553UEV9-F1
#
_cell.length_a   1.000
_cell.length_b   1.000
_cell.length_c   1.000
_cell.angle_alpha   90.00
_cell.angle_beta   90.00
_cell.angle_gamma   90.00
#
_symmetry.space_group_name_H-M   'P 1'
#
loop_
_entity.id
_entity.type
_entity.pdbx_description
1 polymer ?
#
loop_
_entity_poly.entity_id
_entity_poly.type
_entity_poly.pdbx_seq_one_letter_code
_entity_poly.pdbx_strand_id
1 'polypeptide(L)'
;MTADAVAREAGLTRSTESSGLSSQAAAELLAQIGPNEISTSKPKPLIFQLLAYFVQPLIAILLIAAVISGVSGDWLNAAIIIVIVLGSIGLDFYQTRRSQVAAESLR
;
A
#
# COMPACT_ATOMS: atom_id res chain seq x y z
N MET A 1 -14.70 19.54 29.90
CA MET A 1 -15.00 18.36 29.07
C MET A 1 -13.66 17.77 28.66
N THR A 2 -13.06 17.03 29.59
CA THR A 2 -11.62 16.78 29.67
C THR A 2 -11.23 15.50 28.92
N ALA A 3 -10.11 15.57 28.20
CA ALA A 3 -9.51 14.48 27.43
C ALA A 3 -9.28 13.19 28.25
N ASP A 4 -9.27 13.30 29.59
CA ASP A 4 -9.13 12.19 30.52
C ASP A 4 -10.32 11.23 30.55
N ALA A 5 -11.52 11.67 30.16
CA ALA A 5 -12.71 10.81 30.17
C ALA A 5 -12.67 9.76 29.05
N VAL A 6 -12.13 10.12 27.88
CA VAL A 6 -12.04 9.23 26.71
C VAL A 6 -10.93 8.17 26.90
N ALA A 7 -9.86 8.52 27.63
CA ALA A 7 -8.76 7.59 27.92
C ALA A 7 -9.18 6.42 28.83
N ARG A 8 -10.22 6.60 29.66
CA ARG A 8 -10.71 5.56 30.59
C ARG A 8 -11.61 4.53 29.93
N GLU A 9 -12.24 4.85 28.80
CA GLU A 9 -13.12 3.93 28.06
C GLU A 9 -12.34 2.91 27.20
N ALA A 10 -11.06 3.19 26.90
CA ALA A 10 -10.24 2.36 26.01
C ALA A 10 -9.42 1.27 26.73
N GLY A 11 -9.49 1.12 28.06
CA GLY A 11 -8.78 0.03 28.77
C GLY A 11 -7.25 0.05 28.62
N LEU A 12 -6.64 1.17 28.20
CA LEU A 12 -5.21 1.30 27.98
C LEU A 12 -4.48 1.93 29.18
N THR A 13 -4.77 1.45 30.39
CA THR A 13 -3.85 1.65 31.52
C THR A 13 -2.64 0.74 31.29
N ARG A 14 -1.76 1.12 30.35
CA ARG A 14 -0.45 0.50 30.23
C ARG A 14 0.33 0.90 31.47
N SER A 15 0.28 0.04 32.48
CA SER A 15 1.17 0.10 33.65
C SER A 15 2.60 0.07 33.13
N THR A 16 3.21 1.24 33.00
CA THR A 16 4.64 1.36 32.74
C THR A 16 5.36 1.06 34.05
N GLU A 17 5.36 -0.20 34.43
CA GLU A 17 6.43 -0.73 35.28
C GLU A 17 7.72 -0.51 34.47
N SER A 18 8.71 0.20 35.03
CA SER A 18 10.01 0.47 34.39
C SER A 18 10.86 -0.80 34.16
N SER A 19 10.29 -1.96 34.48
CA SER A 19 10.85 -3.28 34.32
C SER A 19 10.27 -3.87 33.03
N GLY A 20 11.11 -4.12 32.03
CA GLY A 20 10.67 -4.74 30.78
C GLY A 20 9.97 -6.09 30.99
N LEU A 21 9.36 -6.62 29.93
CA LEU A 21 8.70 -7.94 29.97
C LEU A 21 9.65 -9.02 30.49
N SER A 22 9.15 -9.88 31.37
CA SER A 22 9.90 -11.07 31.78
C SER A 22 10.11 -12.00 30.58
N SER A 23 11.20 -12.77 30.58
CA SER A 23 11.52 -13.69 29.46
C SER A 23 10.38 -14.69 29.19
N GLN A 24 9.61 -15.05 30.20
CA GLN A 24 8.49 -15.99 30.09
C GLN A 24 7.28 -15.31 29.44
N ALA A 25 6.93 -14.10 29.88
CA ALA A 25 5.87 -13.32 29.24
C ALA A 25 6.22 -12.97 27.78
N ALA A 26 7.48 -12.66 27.50
CA ALA A 26 7.96 -12.41 26.14
C ALA A 26 7.83 -13.65 25.24
N ALA A 27 8.13 -14.84 25.75
CA ALA A 27 7.99 -16.10 25.01
C ALA A 27 6.52 -16.45 24.74
N GLU A 28 5.64 -16.23 25.71
CA GLU A 28 4.19 -16.43 25.55
C GLU A 28 3.58 -15.45 24.53
N LEU A 29 4.01 -14.18 24.57
CA LEU A 29 3.62 -13.18 23.57
C LEU A 29 4.14 -13.52 22.18
N LEU A 30 5.39 -14.01 22.05
CA LEU A 30 5.93 -14.49 20.78
C LEU A 30 5.18 -15.69 20.23
N ALA A 31 4.75 -16.62 21.08
CA ALA A 31 3.97 -17.78 20.66
C ALA A 31 2.55 -17.40 20.22
N GLN A 32 1.94 -16.38 20.83
CA GLN A 32 0.58 -15.94 20.53
C GLN A 32 0.49 -14.97 19.34
N ILE A 33 1.40 -14.00 19.26
CA ILE A 33 1.39 -12.92 18.26
C ILE A 33 2.27 -13.27 17.06
N GLY A 34 3.22 -14.18 17.24
CA GLY A 34 4.25 -14.46 16.26
C GLY A 34 5.38 -13.42 16.29
N PRO A 35 6.46 -13.67 15.53
CA PRO A 35 7.52 -12.68 15.39
C PRO A 35 6.98 -11.43 14.69
N ASN A 36 7.36 -10.25 15.19
CA ASN A 36 7.01 -8.96 14.58
C ASN A 36 7.87 -8.69 13.33
N GLU A 37 7.84 -9.63 12.39
CA GLU A 37 8.54 -9.54 11.12
C GLU A 37 7.55 -9.13 10.04
N ILE A 38 7.88 -8.03 9.36
CA ILE A 38 7.15 -7.59 8.17
C ILE A 38 7.46 -8.61 7.07
N SER A 39 6.54 -9.56 6.87
CA SER A 39 6.64 -10.59 5.85
C SER A 39 7.03 -9.97 4.51
N THR A 40 8.25 -10.25 4.05
CA THR A 40 8.71 -9.91 2.71
C THR A 40 7.99 -10.82 1.74
N SER A 41 6.73 -10.49 1.43
CA SER A 41 6.00 -11.21 0.39
C SER A 41 6.80 -11.06 -0.88
N LYS A 42 7.24 -12.20 -1.46
CA LYS A 42 8.07 -12.26 -2.66
C LYS A 42 7.56 -11.22 -3.66
N PRO A 43 8.42 -10.37 -4.25
CA PRO A 43 7.97 -9.35 -5.18
C PRO A 43 7.14 -10.06 -6.26
N LYS A 44 5.84 -9.77 -6.29
CA LYS A 44 4.95 -10.37 -7.28
C LYS A 44 5.57 -10.09 -8.66
N PRO A 45 5.67 -11.10 -9.54
CA PRO A 45 6.29 -10.92 -10.84
C PRO A 45 5.68 -9.72 -11.57
N LEU A 46 6.54 -8.90 -12.19
CA LEU A 46 6.19 -7.63 -12.86
C LEU A 46 4.96 -7.74 -13.77
N ILE A 47 4.81 -8.89 -14.44
CA ILE A 47 3.68 -9.18 -15.34
C ILE A 47 2.34 -9.21 -14.57
N PHE A 48 2.30 -9.78 -13.37
CA PHE A 48 1.09 -9.80 -12.53
C PHE A 48 0.77 -8.42 -11.95
N GLN A 49 1.78 -7.61 -11.65
CA GLN A 49 1.56 -6.21 -11.26
C GLN A 49 0.99 -5.41 -12.45
N LEU A 50 1.56 -5.57 -13.64
CA LEU A 50 1.06 -4.93 -14.85
C LEU A 50 -0.40 -5.32 -15.12
N LEU A 51 -0.74 -6.62 -14.99
CA LEU A 51 -2.10 -7.10 -15.16
C LEU A 51 -3.06 -6.57 -14.07
N ALA A 52 -2.57 -6.36 -12.85
CA ALA A 52 -3.36 -5.76 -11.77
C ALA A 52 -3.74 -4.30 -12.04
N TYR A 53 -2.92 -3.55 -12.79
CA TYR A 53 -3.30 -2.20 -13.22
C TYR A 53 -4.50 -2.20 -14.17
N PHE A 54 -4.66 -3.22 -15.02
CA PHE A 54 -5.86 -3.35 -15.88
C PHE A 54 -7.14 -3.58 -15.08
N VAL A 55 -7.04 -4.11 -13.85
CA VAL A 55 -8.19 -4.34 -12.95
C VAL A 55 -8.54 -3.07 -12.16
N GLN A 56 -7.68 -2.06 -12.14
CA GLN A 56 -8.00 -0.79 -11.50
C GLN A 56 -9.17 -0.13 -12.25
N PRO A 57 -10.30 0.15 -11.57
CA PRO A 57 -11.52 0.65 -12.21
C PRO A 57 -11.27 1.88 -13.09
N LEU A 58 -10.38 2.77 -12.63
CA LEU A 58 -10.02 3.99 -13.34
C LEU A 58 -9.28 3.71 -14.65
N ILE A 59 -8.23 2.87 -14.62
CA ILE A 59 -7.44 2.53 -15.82
C ILE A 59 -8.30 1.78 -16.84
N ALA A 60 -9.18 0.87 -16.38
CA ALA A 60 -10.09 0.15 -17.25
C ALA A 60 -11.01 1.11 -18.05
N ILE A 61 -11.58 2.12 -17.38
CA ILE A 61 -12.42 3.13 -18.03
C ILE A 61 -11.61 3.95 -19.05
N LEU A 62 -10.38 4.35 -18.71
CA LEU A 62 -9.52 5.10 -19.63
C LEU A 62 -9.15 4.30 -20.88
N LEU A 63 -8.85 3.01 -20.72
CA LEU A 63 -8.57 2.13 -21.86
C LEU A 63 -9.79 1.99 -22.77
N ILE A 64 -10.98 1.82 -22.21
CA ILE A 64 -12.23 1.78 -22.98
C ILE A 64 -12.44 3.12 -23.72
N ALA A 65 -12.24 4.25 -23.05
CA ALA A 65 -12.35 5.58 -23.67
C ALA A 65 -11.34 5.77 -24.81
N ALA A 66 -10.09 5.32 -24.65
CA ALA A 66 -9.07 5.37 -25.69
C ALA A 66 -9.47 4.55 -26.93
N VAL A 67 -10.02 3.35 -26.72
CA VAL A 67 -10.52 2.50 -27.82
C VAL A 67 -11.69 3.17 -28.54
N ILE A 68 -12.66 3.72 -27.81
CA ILE A 68 -13.82 4.42 -28.40
C ILE A 68 -13.36 5.65 -29.20
N SER A 69 -12.41 6.42 -28.68
CA SER A 69 -11.84 7.60 -29.35
C SER A 69 -11.11 7.20 -30.64
N GLY A 70 -10.31 6.14 -30.60
CA GLY A 70 -9.60 5.63 -31.77
C GLY A 70 -10.54 5.12 -32.86
N VAL A 71 -11.61 4.41 -32.47
CA VAL A 71 -12.64 3.93 -33.41
C VAL A 71 -13.49 5.08 -33.97
N SER A 72 -13.70 6.16 -33.21
CA SER A 72 -14.33 7.40 -33.74
C SER A 72 -13.47 8.13 -34.78
N GLY A 73 -12.20 7.73 -34.97
CA GLY A 73 -11.27 8.41 -35.86
C GLY A 73 -10.60 9.64 -35.23
N ASP A 74 -10.83 9.89 -33.95
CA ASP A 74 -10.18 10.95 -33.18
C ASP A 74 -8.89 10.42 -32.56
N TRP A 75 -7.88 10.32 -33.44
CA TRP A 75 -6.55 9.85 -33.08
C TRP A 75 -5.83 10.79 -32.09
N LEU A 76 -6.16 12.08 -32.10
CA LEU A 76 -5.54 13.07 -31.23
C LEU A 76 -6.00 12.83 -29.79
N ASN A 77 -7.32 12.70 -29.56
CA ASN A 77 -7.85 12.39 -28.24
C ASN A 77 -7.41 11.00 -27.75
N ALA A 78 -7.37 9.99 -28.64
CA ALA A 78 -6.86 8.66 -28.29
C ALA A 78 -5.39 8.70 -27.84
N ALA A 79 -4.55 9.46 -28.56
CA ALA A 79 -3.14 9.62 -28.22
C ALA A 79 -2.93 10.33 -26.87
N ILE A 80 -3.71 11.38 -26.56
CA ILE A 80 -3.66 12.06 -25.26
C ILE A 80 -3.95 11.07 -24.13
N ILE A 81 -5.01 10.28 -24.25
CA ILE A 81 -5.39 9.31 -23.21
C ILE A 81 -4.27 8.28 -22.99
N ILE A 82 -3.70 7.75 -24.08
CA ILE A 82 -2.60 6.78 -24.00
C ILE A 82 -1.39 7.38 -23.27
N VAL A 83 -0.99 8.61 -23.63
CA VAL A 83 0.16 9.29 -23.00
C VAL A 83 -0.07 9.50 -21.50
N ILE A 84 -1.27 9.93 -21.11
CA ILE A 84 -1.62 10.13 -19.69
C ILE A 84 -1.58 8.80 -18.94
N VAL A 85 -2.18 7.73 -19.47
CA VAL A 85 -2.20 6.41 -18.82
C VAL A 85 -0.78 5.87 -18.65
N LEU A 86 0.06 5.95 -19.68
CA LEU A 86 1.46 5.54 -19.59
C LEU A 86 2.24 6.37 -18.57
N GLY A 87 2.00 7.69 -18.53
CA GLY A 87 2.59 8.59 -17.53
C GLY A 87 2.18 8.23 -16.10
N SER A 88 0.90 7.97 -15.87
CA SER A 88 0.38 7.57 -14.56
C SER A 88 0.97 6.25 -14.07
N ILE A 89 0.99 5.21 -14.93
CA ILE A 89 1.60 3.91 -14.58
C ILE A 89 3.10 4.06 -14.30
N GLY A 90 3.81 4.86 -15.12
CA GLY A 90 5.22 5.13 -14.92
C GLY A 90 5.51 5.87 -13.62
N LEU A 91 4.68 6.87 -13.28
CA LEU A 91 4.77 7.61 -12.04
C LEU A 91 4.47 6.72 -10.83
N ASP A 92 3.44 5.88 -10.89
CA ASP A 92 3.10 4.91 -9.84
C ASP A 92 4.23 3.91 -9.61
N PHE A 93 4.89 3.45 -10.68
CA PHE A 93 6.06 2.59 -10.58
C PHE A 93 7.24 3.31 -9.90
N TYR A 94 7.49 4.56 -10.27
CA TYR A 94 8.54 5.38 -9.66
C TYR A 94 8.26 5.65 -8.17
N GLN A 95 7.01 5.99 -7.82
CA GLN A 95 6.57 6.20 -6.45
C GLN A 95 6.70 4.92 -5.61
N THR A 96 6.33 3.77 -6.19
CA THR A 96 6.44 2.46 -5.51
C THR A 96 7.89 2.13 -5.17
N ARG A 97 8.84 2.39 -6.10
CA ARG A 97 10.28 2.18 -5.84
C ARG A 97 10.78 3.06 -4.69
N ARG A 98 10.38 4.33 -4.64
CA ARG A 98 10.80 5.26 -3.58
C ARG A 98 10.24 4.86 -2.21
N SER A 99 8.99 4.42 -2.14
CA SER A 99 8.38 3.99 -0.88
C SER A 99 8.98 2.71 -0.31
N GLN A 100 9.46 1.79 -1.16
CA GLN A 100 10.19 0.60 -0.68
C GLN A 100 11.57 0.95 -0.11
N VAL A 101 12.27 1.94 -0.69
CA VAL A 101 13.57 2.41 -0.18
C VAL A 101 13.43 3.10 1.19
N ALA A 102 12.34 3.85 1.42
CA ALA A 102 12.10 4.47 2.73
C ALA A 102 11.87 3.43 3.83
N ALA A 103 11.19 2.33 3.53
CA ALA A 103 10.97 1.23 4.48
C ALA A 103 12.26 0.44 4.80
N GLU A 104 13.22 0.38 3.87
CA GLU A 104 14.53 -0.22 4.13
C GLU A 104 15.45 0.69 4.97
N SER A 105 15.30 2.01 4.91
CA SER A 105 16.16 2.95 5.66
C SER A 105 15.89 3.01 7.18
N LEU A 106 14.84 2.33 7.66
CA LEU A 106 14.49 2.21 9.08
C LEU A 106 14.70 0.78 9.64
N ARG A 107 15.31 -0.12 8.86
CA ARG A 107 15.86 -1.38 9.37
C ARG A 107 17.25 -1.17 9.94
#